data_AF-A0AAJ2LWL8-F1
#
_entry.id   AF-A0AAJ2LWL8-F1
#
_cell.length_a   1.000
_cell.length_b   1.000
_cell.length_c   1.000
_cell.angle_alpha   90.00
_cell.angle_beta   90.00
_cell.angle_gamma   90.00
#
_symmetry.space_group_name_H-M   'P 1'
#
loop_
_entity.id
_entity.type
_entity.pdbx_description
1 polymer ?
#
loop_
_entity_poly.entity_id
_entity_poly.type
_entity_poly.pdbx_seq_one_letter_code
_entity_poly.pdbx_strand_id
1 'polypeptide(L)'
;MVICSILFILFVISLFWVSFKALKLNSSVSLWMEKISSSTEGGLVKMASLSDSRALKAFGAYFLVLAALAFVAFAALKDSVTPSVRQGIAVTFVVCFYLSGSIGAWSKNREKILDEFLVTVPKRITQGLTWGALASAISVALVYFVSPTIQANWESFFWPSIAAGACLTLLIVFGLIISDGVTTGIIYGPALLALIYLRGVIATSRLLLKYGNTWGNNLLVLYSILFTAYFTLTAMPRLSQALGACPIC
;
A
#
# COMPACT_ATOMS: atom_id res chain seq x y z
N MET A 1 4.52 16.72 -21.05
CA MET A 1 4.78 15.91 -19.84
C MET A 1 4.17 16.51 -18.57
N VAL A 2 4.47 17.75 -18.18
CA VAL A 2 3.94 18.37 -16.93
C VAL A 2 2.41 18.36 -16.86
N ILE A 3 1.72 18.74 -17.93
CA ILE A 3 0.24 18.76 -18.00
C ILE A 3 -0.35 17.35 -17.82
N CYS A 4 0.25 16.33 -18.45
CA CYS A 4 -0.17 14.93 -18.30
C CYS A 4 -0.02 14.45 -16.86
N SER A 5 1.08 14.80 -16.19
CA SER A 5 1.29 14.46 -14.77
C SER A 5 0.26 15.12 -13.87
N ILE A 6 -0.10 16.39 -14.13
CA ILE A 6 -1.14 17.10 -13.37
C ILE A 6 -2.50 16.42 -13.54
N LEU A 7 -2.90 16.10 -14.78
CA LEU A 7 -4.15 15.39 -15.06
C LEU A 7 -4.19 14.01 -14.40
N PHE A 8 -3.07 13.28 -14.44
CA PHE A 8 -2.98 11.98 -13.77
C PHE A 8 -3.09 12.10 -12.24
N ILE A 9 -2.44 13.08 -11.62
CA ILE A 9 -2.57 13.33 -10.18
C ILE A 9 -4.01 13.69 -9.81
N LEU A 10 -4.65 14.55 -10.60
CA LEU A 10 -6.07 14.89 -10.42
C LEU A 10 -6.95 13.65 -10.55
N PHE A 11 -6.64 12.75 -11.47
CA PHE A 11 -7.37 11.49 -11.63
C PHE A 11 -7.21 10.59 -10.39
N VAL A 12 -6.00 10.44 -9.86
CA VAL A 12 -5.76 9.69 -8.61
C VAL A 12 -6.53 10.30 -7.44
N ILE A 13 -6.53 11.63 -7.29
CA ILE A 13 -7.30 12.32 -6.26
C ILE A 13 -8.80 12.05 -6.43
N SER A 14 -9.30 12.09 -7.67
CA SER A 14 -10.70 11.81 -7.98
C SER A 14 -11.09 10.36 -7.65
N LEU A 15 -10.20 9.39 -7.91
CA LEU A 15 -10.41 7.99 -7.53
C LEU A 15 -10.49 7.82 -6.03
N PHE A 16 -9.61 8.47 -5.27
CA PHE A 16 -9.68 8.44 -3.80
C PHE A 16 -10.97 9.05 -3.27
N TRP A 17 -11.46 10.11 -3.90
CA TRP A 17 -12.75 10.72 -3.55
C TRP A 17 -13.94 9.80 -3.83
N VAL A 18 -14.01 9.20 -5.02
CA VAL A 18 -15.06 8.23 -5.38
C VAL A 18 -15.01 7.02 -4.44
N SER A 19 -13.81 6.52 -4.13
CA SER A 19 -13.60 5.42 -3.20
C SER A 19 -14.09 5.75 -1.80
N PHE A 20 -13.82 6.97 -1.31
CA PHE A 20 -14.34 7.44 -0.02
C PHE A 20 -15.87 7.41 0.02
N LYS A 21 -16.54 7.88 -1.04
CA LYS A 21 -17.99 7.87 -1.15
C LYS A 21 -18.55 6.44 -1.21
N ALA A 22 -17.92 5.56 -1.98
CA ALA A 22 -18.31 4.16 -2.08
C ALA A 22 -18.18 3.44 -0.73
N LEU A 23 -17.06 3.61 -0.03
CA LEU A 23 -16.82 2.98 1.28
C LEU A 23 -17.83 3.43 2.34
N LYS A 24 -18.27 4.70 2.30
CA LYS A 24 -19.30 5.25 3.19
C LYS A 24 -20.70 4.68 2.99
N LEU A 25 -20.98 3.99 1.87
CA LEU A 25 -22.28 3.32 1.65
C LEU A 25 -22.51 2.19 2.66
N ASN A 26 -21.44 1.58 3.18
CA ASN A 26 -21.56 0.57 4.22
C ASN A 26 -21.44 1.20 5.61
N SER A 27 -22.45 1.03 6.46
CA SER A 27 -22.50 1.60 7.81
C SER A 27 -21.33 1.18 8.70
N SER A 28 -20.88 -0.08 8.60
CA SER A 28 -19.77 -0.60 9.43
C SER A 28 -18.43 0.04 9.04
N VAL A 29 -18.21 0.24 7.75
CA VAL A 29 -16.99 0.89 7.24
C VAL A 29 -17.03 2.40 7.52
N SER A 30 -18.20 3.04 7.36
CA SER A 30 -18.37 4.46 7.69
C SER A 30 -18.06 4.75 9.15
N LEU A 31 -18.61 3.96 10.09
CA LEU A 31 -18.34 4.10 11.52
C LEU A 31 -16.84 3.88 11.83
N TRP A 32 -16.21 2.90 11.19
CA TRP A 32 -14.78 2.69 11.37
C TRP A 32 -13.94 3.87 10.86
N MET A 33 -14.29 4.42 9.69
CA MET A 33 -13.64 5.62 9.15
C MET A 33 -13.83 6.82 10.07
N GLU A 34 -15.02 7.00 10.66
CA GLU A 34 -15.29 8.05 11.65
C GLU A 34 -14.45 7.89 12.91
N LYS A 35 -14.35 6.68 13.47
CA LYS A 35 -13.47 6.36 14.62
C LYS A 35 -12.01 6.67 14.33
N ILE A 36 -11.51 6.29 13.14
CA ILE A 36 -10.15 6.63 12.70
C ILE A 36 -9.98 8.15 12.63
N SER A 37 -11.01 8.83 12.13
CA SER A 37 -10.99 10.27 11.93
C SER A 37 -10.96 11.03 13.27
N SER A 38 -11.71 10.57 14.28
CA SER A 38 -11.77 11.20 15.61
C SER A 38 -10.56 10.87 16.50
N SER A 39 -9.71 9.90 16.12
CA SER A 39 -8.52 9.52 16.88
C SER A 39 -7.44 10.60 16.75
N THR A 40 -6.97 11.12 17.88
CA THR A 40 -5.81 12.01 17.99
C THR A 40 -4.49 11.29 17.78
N GLU A 41 -4.44 9.99 18.11
CA GLU A 41 -3.30 9.12 17.84
C GLU A 41 -3.31 8.68 16.37
N GLY A 42 -2.26 9.04 15.63
CA GLY A 42 -2.05 8.64 14.24
C GLY A 42 -1.16 7.41 14.11
N GLY A 43 -1.57 6.43 13.31
CA GLY A 43 -0.75 5.24 13.04
C GLY A 43 -1.54 4.09 12.45
N LEU A 44 -0.89 3.25 11.63
CA LEU A 44 -1.52 2.05 11.05
C LEU A 44 -2.02 1.09 12.13
N VAL A 45 -1.26 0.99 13.22
CA VAL A 45 -1.57 0.15 14.38
C VAL A 45 -2.85 0.61 15.10
N LYS A 46 -3.03 1.92 15.30
CA LYS A 46 -4.26 2.46 15.91
C LYS A 46 -5.46 2.32 14.98
N MET A 47 -5.27 2.53 13.67
CA MET A 47 -6.33 2.30 12.68
C MET A 47 -6.79 0.84 12.67
N ALA A 48 -5.82 -0.08 12.74
CA ALA A 48 -6.05 -1.51 12.86
C ALA A 48 -6.82 -1.87 14.13
N SER A 49 -6.47 -1.29 15.28
CA SER A 49 -7.15 -1.58 16.55
C SER A 49 -8.56 -0.99 16.67
N LEU A 50 -8.87 0.05 15.88
CA LEU A 50 -10.23 0.62 15.79
C LEU A 50 -11.16 -0.15 14.82
N SER A 51 -10.64 -1.13 14.10
CA SER A 51 -11.41 -1.92 13.13
C SER A 51 -12.27 -2.98 13.81
N ASP A 52 -13.49 -3.19 13.34
CA ASP A 52 -14.38 -4.27 13.79
C ASP A 52 -14.40 -5.40 12.73
N SER A 53 -14.63 -6.67 13.13
CA SER A 53 -14.65 -7.80 12.17
C SER A 53 -15.67 -7.60 11.03
N ARG A 54 -16.83 -6.99 11.32
CA ARG A 54 -17.82 -6.61 10.30
C ARG A 54 -17.29 -5.56 9.32
N ALA A 55 -16.58 -4.54 9.82
CA ALA A 55 -15.99 -3.49 9.01
C ALA A 55 -14.88 -4.07 8.10
N LEU A 56 -14.03 -4.95 8.62
CA LEU A 56 -12.99 -5.63 7.84
C LEU A 56 -13.60 -6.53 6.75
N LYS A 57 -14.63 -7.31 7.06
CA LYS A 57 -15.33 -8.14 6.06
C LYS A 57 -15.94 -7.29 4.94
N ALA A 58 -16.63 -6.22 5.31
CA ALA A 58 -17.21 -5.29 4.34
C ALA A 58 -16.11 -4.62 3.49
N PHE A 59 -15.00 -4.21 4.10
CA PHE A 59 -13.86 -3.64 3.39
C PHE A 59 -13.21 -4.64 2.42
N GLY A 60 -12.99 -5.89 2.86
CA GLY A 60 -12.50 -6.98 2.01
C GLY A 60 -13.45 -7.33 0.87
N ALA A 61 -14.76 -7.19 1.06
CA ALA A 61 -15.76 -7.43 0.02
C ALA A 61 -15.65 -6.43 -1.14
N TYR A 62 -15.31 -5.16 -0.90
CA TYR A 62 -15.05 -4.20 -1.98
C TYR A 62 -13.90 -4.66 -2.89
N PHE A 63 -12.80 -5.16 -2.32
CA PHE A 63 -11.71 -5.72 -3.11
C PHE A 63 -12.10 -7.01 -3.83
N LEU A 64 -12.97 -7.83 -3.24
CA LEU A 64 -13.49 -9.04 -3.89
C LEU A 64 -14.33 -8.69 -5.12
N VAL A 65 -15.22 -7.69 -5.00
CA VAL A 65 -16.04 -7.22 -6.12
C VAL A 65 -15.15 -6.65 -7.22
N LEU A 66 -14.14 -5.84 -6.87
CA LEU A 66 -13.17 -5.34 -7.84
C LEU A 66 -12.39 -6.47 -8.53
N ALA A 67 -11.97 -7.50 -7.78
CA ALA A 67 -11.32 -8.68 -8.34
C ALA A 67 -12.25 -9.43 -9.31
N ALA A 68 -13.51 -9.65 -8.93
CA ALA A 68 -14.50 -10.31 -9.79
C ALA A 68 -14.73 -9.52 -11.08
N LEU A 69 -14.89 -8.19 -10.98
CA LEU A 69 -15.04 -7.32 -12.15
C LEU A 69 -13.78 -7.35 -13.05
N ALA A 70 -12.59 -7.30 -12.46
CA ALA A 70 -11.33 -7.41 -13.21
C ALA A 70 -11.19 -8.78 -13.91
N PHE A 71 -11.61 -9.87 -13.24
CA PHE A 71 -11.62 -11.20 -13.85
C PHE A 71 -12.58 -11.30 -15.02
N VAL A 72 -13.81 -10.79 -14.88
CA VAL A 72 -14.79 -10.74 -15.97
C VAL A 72 -14.26 -9.90 -17.13
N ALA A 73 -13.67 -8.74 -16.85
CA ALA A 73 -13.05 -7.89 -17.87
C ALA A 73 -11.88 -8.60 -18.58
N PHE A 74 -11.03 -9.31 -17.84
CA PHE A 74 -9.93 -10.09 -18.42
C PHE A 74 -10.44 -11.17 -19.38
N ALA A 75 -11.49 -11.89 -18.99
CA ALA A 75 -12.09 -12.94 -19.81
C ALA A 75 -12.80 -12.38 -21.05
N ALA A 76 -13.59 -11.31 -20.88
CA ALA A 76 -14.40 -10.72 -21.94
C ALA A 76 -13.57 -9.95 -22.98
N LEU A 77 -12.49 -9.30 -22.55
CA LEU A 77 -11.70 -8.41 -23.41
C LEU A 77 -10.42 -9.04 -23.95
N LYS A 78 -10.19 -10.34 -23.73
CA LYS A 78 -8.93 -11.05 -24.00
C LYS A 78 -8.32 -10.81 -25.39
N ASP A 79 -9.17 -10.61 -26.41
CA ASP A 79 -8.79 -10.42 -27.83
C ASP A 79 -8.96 -8.97 -28.33
N SER A 80 -9.51 -8.08 -27.50
CA SER A 80 -9.90 -6.71 -27.89
C SER A 80 -9.00 -5.61 -27.33
N VAL A 81 -8.19 -5.92 -26.31
CA VAL A 81 -7.24 -4.98 -25.69
C VAL A 81 -5.80 -5.34 -26.02
N THR A 82 -4.88 -4.39 -25.87
CA THR A 82 -3.45 -4.64 -26.06
C THR A 82 -2.90 -5.61 -24.98
N PRO A 83 -1.80 -6.33 -25.26
CA PRO A 83 -1.19 -7.25 -24.29
C PRO A 83 -0.82 -6.58 -22.96
N SER A 84 -0.36 -5.32 -22.98
CA SER A 84 -0.01 -4.56 -21.79
C SER A 84 -1.22 -4.24 -20.91
N VAL A 85 -2.34 -3.82 -21.52
CA VAL A 85 -3.61 -3.59 -20.81
C VAL A 85 -4.10 -4.89 -20.20
N ARG A 86 -4.07 -5.99 -20.96
CA ARG A 86 -4.47 -7.32 -20.46
C ARG A 86 -3.63 -7.77 -19.26
N GLN A 87 -2.32 -7.55 -19.30
CA GLN A 87 -1.44 -7.80 -18.15
C GLN A 87 -1.83 -6.93 -16.95
N GLY A 88 -2.11 -5.64 -17.17
CA GLY A 88 -2.61 -4.73 -16.13
C GLY A 88 -3.87 -5.25 -15.45
N ILE A 89 -4.88 -5.67 -16.23
CA ILE A 89 -6.14 -6.23 -15.70
C ILE A 89 -5.87 -7.52 -14.91
N ALA A 90 -5.00 -8.41 -15.41
CA ALA A 90 -4.63 -9.63 -14.70
C ALA A 90 -3.94 -9.34 -13.36
N VAL A 91 -3.02 -8.37 -13.34
CA VAL A 91 -2.37 -7.92 -12.10
C VAL A 91 -3.40 -7.32 -11.15
N THR A 92 -4.32 -6.49 -11.62
CA THR A 92 -5.42 -5.95 -10.79
C THR A 92 -6.26 -7.06 -10.18
N PHE A 93 -6.64 -8.08 -10.95
CA PHE A 93 -7.37 -9.25 -10.44
C PHE A 93 -6.59 -9.93 -9.31
N VAL A 94 -5.33 -10.30 -9.55
CA VAL A 94 -4.50 -11.02 -8.57
C VAL A 94 -4.32 -10.18 -7.30
N VAL A 95 -3.98 -8.91 -7.45
CA VAL A 95 -3.76 -8.00 -6.30
C VAL A 95 -5.05 -7.81 -5.50
N CYS A 96 -6.18 -7.48 -6.14
CA CYS A 96 -7.44 -7.27 -5.43
C CYS A 96 -7.95 -8.56 -4.77
N PHE A 97 -7.82 -9.72 -5.43
CA PHE A 97 -8.19 -11.01 -4.87
C PHE A 97 -7.34 -11.32 -3.62
N TYR A 98 -6.03 -11.06 -3.72
CA TYR A 98 -5.10 -11.29 -2.62
C TYR A 98 -5.34 -10.36 -1.43
N LEU A 99 -5.60 -9.07 -1.68
CA LEU A 99 -6.00 -8.09 -0.67
C LEU A 99 -7.29 -8.55 0.04
N SER A 100 -8.28 -8.99 -0.72
CA SER A 100 -9.55 -9.49 -0.15
C SER A 100 -9.35 -10.70 0.75
N GLY A 101 -8.61 -11.71 0.28
CA GLY A 101 -8.29 -12.90 1.07
C GLY A 101 -7.50 -12.58 2.34
N SER A 102 -6.52 -11.69 2.23
CA SER A 102 -5.72 -11.19 3.35
C SER A 102 -6.55 -10.46 4.41
N ILE A 103 -7.43 -9.54 3.99
CA ILE A 103 -8.37 -8.85 4.90
C ILE A 103 -9.37 -9.84 5.51
N GLY A 104 -9.82 -10.83 4.73
CA GLY A 104 -10.68 -11.91 5.21
C GLY A 104 -10.02 -12.74 6.30
N ALA A 105 -8.76 -13.14 6.11
CA ALA A 105 -7.95 -13.80 7.12
C ALA A 105 -7.76 -12.92 8.36
N TRP A 106 -7.53 -11.61 8.16
CA TRP A 106 -7.49 -10.65 9.27
C TRP A 106 -8.78 -10.65 10.07
N SER A 107 -9.92 -10.53 9.40
CA SER A 107 -11.22 -10.46 10.07
C SER A 107 -11.52 -11.65 10.99
N LYS A 108 -10.89 -12.81 10.74
CA LYS A 108 -10.98 -14.03 11.54
C LYS A 108 -9.92 -14.10 12.66
N ASN A 109 -8.68 -13.71 12.39
CA ASN A 109 -7.55 -13.83 13.32
C ASN A 109 -7.11 -12.49 13.92
N ARG A 110 -8.05 -11.55 14.08
CA ARG A 110 -7.77 -10.13 14.40
C ARG A 110 -6.91 -9.94 15.65
N GLU A 111 -7.21 -10.65 16.73
CA GLU A 111 -6.49 -10.51 18.00
C GLU A 111 -5.05 -10.97 17.86
N LYS A 112 -4.81 -12.11 17.22
CA LYS A 112 -3.48 -12.63 16.94
C LYS A 112 -2.65 -11.67 16.10
N ILE A 113 -3.26 -11.07 15.07
CA ILE A 113 -2.58 -10.13 14.16
C ILE A 113 -2.27 -8.82 14.86
N LEU A 114 -3.21 -8.32 15.67
CA LEU A 114 -2.98 -7.13 16.47
C LEU A 114 -1.85 -7.37 17.47
N ASP A 115 -1.82 -8.52 18.13
CA ASP A 115 -0.76 -8.90 19.06
C ASP A 115 0.60 -9.05 18.34
N GLU A 116 0.63 -9.69 17.17
CA GLU A 116 1.84 -9.76 16.33
C GLU A 116 2.33 -8.36 15.90
N PHE A 117 1.43 -7.44 15.52
CA PHE A 117 1.81 -6.07 15.15
C PHE A 117 2.19 -5.17 16.32
N LEU A 118 1.51 -5.32 17.46
CA LEU A 118 1.67 -4.46 18.64
C LEU A 118 2.84 -4.90 19.52
N VAL A 119 3.01 -6.20 19.70
CA VAL A 119 3.97 -6.77 20.66
C VAL A 119 5.17 -7.32 19.92
N THR A 120 4.98 -8.05 18.83
CA THR A 120 6.06 -8.81 18.20
C THR A 120 6.92 -7.94 17.28
N VAL A 121 6.33 -7.07 16.44
CA VAL A 121 7.10 -6.22 15.51
C VAL A 121 8.03 -5.21 16.22
N PRO A 122 7.57 -4.41 17.21
CA PRO A 122 8.46 -3.46 17.91
C PRO A 122 9.56 -4.16 18.70
N LYS A 123 9.22 -5.30 19.33
CA LYS A 123 10.19 -6.16 20.03
C LYS A 123 11.24 -6.72 19.06
N ARG A 124 10.88 -7.02 17.82
CA ARG A 124 11.82 -7.50 16.79
C ARG A 124 12.67 -6.39 16.19
N ILE A 125 12.13 -5.18 16.01
CA ILE A 125 12.92 -4.02 15.61
C ILE A 125 13.98 -3.75 16.68
N THR A 126 13.59 -3.73 17.95
CA THR A 126 14.54 -3.54 19.07
C THR A 126 15.55 -4.69 19.16
N GLN A 127 15.11 -5.95 19.07
CA GLN A 127 16.01 -7.10 19.04
C GLN A 127 16.97 -7.06 17.84
N GLY A 128 16.49 -6.76 16.64
CA GLY A 128 17.31 -6.67 15.43
C GLY A 128 18.29 -5.52 15.49
N LEU A 129 17.91 -4.38 16.06
CA LEU A 129 18.83 -3.27 16.33
C LEU A 129 19.91 -3.69 17.34
N THR A 130 19.54 -4.39 18.42
CA THR A 130 20.51 -4.85 19.43
C THR A 130 21.48 -5.89 18.87
N TRP A 131 20.97 -6.92 18.17
CA TRP A 131 21.79 -7.98 17.59
C TRP A 131 22.60 -7.47 16.40
N GLY A 132 22.03 -6.58 15.59
CA GLY A 132 22.72 -5.93 14.50
C GLY A 132 23.84 -5.00 14.98
N ALA A 133 23.62 -4.22 16.03
CA ALA A 133 24.66 -3.39 16.63
C ALA A 133 25.78 -4.25 17.25
N LEU A 134 25.44 -5.34 17.94
CA LEU A 134 26.40 -6.30 18.48
C LEU A 134 27.23 -6.96 17.38
N ALA A 135 26.60 -7.49 16.33
CA ALA A 135 27.28 -8.11 15.21
C ALA A 135 28.18 -7.11 14.46
N SER A 136 27.72 -5.87 14.31
CA SER A 136 28.51 -4.79 13.71
C SER A 136 29.74 -4.45 14.57
N ALA A 137 29.56 -4.31 15.88
CA ALA A 137 30.65 -4.04 16.82
C ALA A 137 31.70 -5.17 16.83
N ILE A 138 31.26 -6.43 16.84
CA ILE A 138 32.14 -7.60 16.78
C ILE A 138 32.90 -7.64 15.45
N SER A 139 32.23 -7.35 14.33
CA SER A 139 32.85 -7.34 13.00
C SER A 139 33.92 -6.25 12.89
N VAL A 140 33.64 -5.04 13.39
CA VAL A 140 34.61 -3.93 13.42
C VAL A 140 35.80 -4.28 14.33
N ALA A 141 35.54 -4.87 15.51
CA ALA A 141 36.60 -5.31 16.41
C ALA A 141 37.49 -6.39 15.77
N LEU A 142 36.89 -7.42 15.14
CA LEU A 142 37.64 -8.47 14.45
C LEU A 142 38.53 -7.91 13.33
N VAL A 143 37.99 -7.01 12.51
CA VAL A 143 38.76 -6.39 11.42
C VAL A 143 39.90 -5.52 11.97
N TYR A 144 39.68 -4.81 13.07
CA TYR A 144 40.73 -4.02 13.76
C TYR A 144 41.85 -4.91 14.34
N PHE A 145 41.51 -6.05 14.95
CA PHE A 145 42.49 -6.96 15.55
C PHE A 145 43.27 -7.78 14.52
N VAL A 146 42.66 -8.13 13.39
CA VAL A 146 43.27 -9.00 12.38
C VAL A 146 44.13 -8.22 11.38
N SER A 147 43.90 -6.91 11.21
CA SER A 147 44.54 -6.14 10.14
C SER A 147 45.46 -5.02 10.67
N PRO A 148 46.79 -5.27 10.75
CA PRO A 148 47.75 -4.27 11.26
C PRO A 148 47.83 -3.00 10.39
N THR A 149 47.43 -3.07 9.12
CA THR A 149 47.34 -1.92 8.20
C THR A 149 46.24 -0.91 8.58
N ILE A 150 45.22 -1.33 9.33
CA ILE A 150 44.08 -0.48 9.70
C ILE A 150 44.42 0.41 10.91
N GLN A 151 45.31 -0.03 11.79
CA GLN A 151 45.79 0.77 12.93
C GLN A 151 46.52 2.05 12.47
N ALA A 152 47.18 2.00 11.31
CA ALA A 152 47.94 3.13 10.77
C ALA A 152 47.07 4.20 10.06
N ASN A 153 45.82 3.87 9.70
CA ASN A 153 44.98 4.74 8.84
C ASN A 153 43.50 4.76 9.28
N TRP A 154 43.28 4.95 10.58
CA TRP A 154 41.98 4.83 11.25
C TRP A 154 40.87 5.69 10.64
N GLU A 155 41.18 6.93 10.23
CA GLU A 155 40.17 7.85 9.66
C GLU A 155 39.58 7.32 8.34
N SER A 156 40.40 6.66 7.51
CA SER A 156 39.97 6.08 6.24
C SER A 156 39.11 4.81 6.42
N PHE A 157 39.19 4.18 7.59
CA PHE A 157 38.46 2.97 7.93
C PHE A 157 37.17 3.24 8.72
N PHE A 158 37.12 4.32 9.49
CA PHE A 158 36.01 4.64 10.40
C PHE A 158 34.67 4.84 9.66
N TRP A 159 34.64 5.69 8.62
CA TRP A 159 33.42 6.00 7.89
C TRP A 159 32.84 4.79 7.12
N PRO A 160 33.65 4.02 6.35
CA PRO A 160 33.16 2.80 5.71
C PRO A 160 32.67 1.75 6.72
N SER A 161 33.28 1.66 7.89
CA SER A 161 32.90 0.70 8.94
C SER A 161 31.56 1.03 9.58
N ILE A 162 31.27 2.32 9.80
CA ILE A 162 29.93 2.76 10.25
C ILE A 162 28.88 2.44 9.19
N ALA A 163 29.17 2.73 7.91
CA ALA A 163 28.24 2.44 6.81
C ALA A 163 28.00 0.93 6.67
N ALA A 164 29.04 0.10 6.76
CA ALA A 164 28.95 -1.35 6.73
C ALA A 164 28.18 -1.90 7.94
N GLY A 165 28.43 -1.38 9.14
CA GLY A 165 27.70 -1.75 10.36
C GLY A 165 26.22 -1.35 10.29
N ALA A 166 25.90 -0.16 9.77
CA ALA A 166 24.52 0.25 9.56
C ALA A 166 23.81 -0.67 8.55
N CYS A 167 24.49 -1.04 7.46
CA CYS A 167 23.96 -1.97 6.46
C CYS A 167 23.71 -3.38 7.05
N LEU A 168 24.67 -3.91 7.81
CA LEU A 168 24.57 -5.22 8.46
C LEU A 168 23.47 -5.25 9.53
N THR A 169 23.33 -4.16 10.29
CA THR A 169 22.24 -3.97 11.26
C THR A 169 20.90 -3.96 10.56
N LEU A 170 20.75 -3.23 9.46
CA LEU A 170 19.53 -3.21 8.66
C LEU A 170 19.21 -4.61 8.11
N LEU A 171 20.19 -5.33 7.59
CA LEU A 171 20.00 -6.69 7.07
C LEU A 171 19.53 -7.66 8.15
N ILE A 172 20.06 -7.57 9.38
CA ILE A 172 19.63 -8.41 10.51
C ILE A 172 18.22 -8.02 10.98
N VAL A 173 17.91 -6.72 11.04
CA VAL A 173 16.54 -6.24 11.35
C VAL A 173 15.55 -6.76 10.31
N PHE A 174 15.84 -6.60 9.02
CA PHE A 174 14.99 -7.13 7.96
C PHE A 174 14.90 -8.65 8.03
N GLY A 175 16.03 -9.34 8.25
CA GLY A 175 16.08 -10.80 8.38
C GLY A 175 15.21 -11.34 9.51
N LEU A 176 15.21 -10.70 10.69
CA LEU A 176 14.40 -11.11 11.85
C LEU A 176 12.91 -10.72 11.74
N ILE A 177 12.62 -9.64 11.02
CA ILE A 177 11.25 -9.29 10.65
C ILE A 177 10.72 -10.29 9.63
N ILE A 178 11.55 -10.76 8.71
CA ILE A 178 11.19 -11.70 7.65
C ILE A 178 11.14 -13.16 8.20
N SER A 179 12.08 -13.63 9.04
CA SER A 179 12.23 -15.06 9.36
C SER A 179 11.00 -15.72 9.99
N ASP A 180 10.30 -15.04 10.89
CA ASP A 180 9.00 -15.51 11.42
C ASP A 180 7.81 -14.72 10.87
N GLY A 181 8.10 -13.60 10.20
CA GLY A 181 7.13 -12.70 9.60
C GLY A 181 6.86 -12.98 8.13
N VAL A 182 7.46 -14.00 7.49
CA VAL A 182 7.17 -14.34 6.09
C VAL A 182 5.73 -14.82 5.98
N THR A 183 5.30 -15.75 6.82
CA THR A 183 3.90 -16.22 6.79
C THR A 183 2.92 -15.11 7.15
N THR A 184 3.22 -14.31 8.15
CA THR A 184 2.37 -13.19 8.61
C THR A 184 2.43 -11.99 7.66
N GLY A 185 3.57 -11.70 7.06
CA GLY A 185 3.78 -10.61 6.11
C GLY A 185 3.28 -10.94 4.71
N ILE A 186 3.40 -12.20 4.27
CA ILE A 186 2.74 -12.68 3.05
C ILE A 186 1.23 -12.67 3.29
N ILE A 187 0.73 -13.30 4.35
CA ILE A 187 -0.72 -13.42 4.57
C ILE A 187 -1.38 -12.09 4.95
N TYR A 188 -0.73 -11.20 5.71
CA TYR A 188 -1.33 -9.95 6.24
C TYR A 188 -0.69 -8.65 5.72
N GLY A 189 0.45 -8.71 5.05
CA GLY A 189 1.04 -7.54 4.37
C GLY A 189 0.13 -6.89 3.33
N PRO A 190 -0.62 -7.65 2.51
CA PRO A 190 -1.63 -7.07 1.63
C PRO A 190 -2.71 -6.31 2.43
N ALA A 191 -3.19 -6.86 3.54
CA ALA A 191 -4.17 -6.15 4.37
C ALA A 191 -3.59 -4.87 5.01
N LEU A 192 -2.29 -4.83 5.33
CA LEU A 192 -1.63 -3.56 5.70
C LEU A 192 -1.60 -2.55 4.54
N LEU A 193 -1.29 -3.00 3.32
CA LEU A 193 -1.36 -2.14 2.14
C LEU A 193 -2.77 -1.60 1.92
N ALA A 194 -3.80 -2.42 2.17
CA ALA A 194 -5.19 -1.99 2.11
C ALA A 194 -5.52 -0.95 3.21
N LEU A 195 -4.94 -1.07 4.41
CA LEU A 195 -5.07 -0.06 5.46
C LEU A 195 -4.34 1.25 5.12
N ILE A 196 -3.17 1.18 4.50
CA ILE A 196 -2.46 2.36 3.98
C ILE A 196 -3.31 3.04 2.91
N TYR A 197 -3.88 2.27 2.00
CA TYR A 197 -4.82 2.78 0.99
C TYR A 197 -6.03 3.46 1.65
N LEU A 198 -6.68 2.82 2.64
CA LEU A 198 -7.79 3.42 3.39
C LEU A 198 -7.38 4.72 4.07
N ARG A 199 -6.17 4.78 4.65
CA ARG A 199 -5.62 6.00 5.23
C ARG A 199 -5.47 7.11 4.20
N GLY A 200 -4.95 6.79 3.01
CA GLY A 200 -4.85 7.72 1.89
C GLY A 200 -6.22 8.26 1.48
N VAL A 201 -7.21 7.37 1.32
CA VAL A 201 -8.60 7.74 1.00
C VAL A 201 -9.19 8.68 2.05
N ILE A 202 -9.04 8.38 3.35
CA ILE A 202 -9.51 9.25 4.43
C ILE A 202 -8.78 10.60 4.42
N ALA A 203 -7.45 10.61 4.30
CA ALA A 203 -6.67 11.84 4.31
C ALA A 203 -7.01 12.76 3.13
N THR A 204 -7.09 12.22 1.92
CA THR A 204 -7.46 12.98 0.72
C THR A 204 -8.89 13.50 0.81
N SER A 205 -9.84 12.68 1.31
CA SER A 205 -11.22 13.12 1.49
C SER A 205 -11.36 14.27 2.49
N ARG A 206 -10.55 14.30 3.55
CA ARG A 206 -10.54 15.38 4.55
C ARG A 206 -10.03 16.68 3.96
N LEU A 207 -8.96 16.61 3.18
CA LEU A 207 -8.45 17.77 2.44
C LEU A 207 -9.54 18.30 1.50
N LEU A 208 -10.17 17.42 0.72
CA LEU A 208 -11.23 17.81 -0.19
C LEU A 208 -12.48 18.36 0.52
N LEU A 209 -12.89 17.81 1.66
CA LEU A 209 -14.01 18.33 2.45
C LEU A 209 -13.72 19.70 3.06
N LYS A 210 -12.45 20.01 3.38
CA LYS A 210 -12.05 21.32 3.91
C LYS A 210 -12.16 22.43 2.86
N TYR A 211 -11.92 22.12 1.59
CA TYR A 211 -11.87 23.09 0.49
C TYR A 211 -13.04 22.96 -0.52
N GLY A 212 -13.82 21.89 -0.45
CA GLY A 212 -14.74 21.48 -1.50
C GLY A 212 -16.18 21.91 -1.24
N ASN A 213 -16.68 22.82 -2.09
CA ASN A 213 -18.11 23.03 -2.26
C ASN A 213 -18.74 21.79 -2.95
N THR A 214 -20.06 21.60 -2.79
CA THR A 214 -20.85 20.53 -3.42
C THR A 214 -20.59 20.39 -4.92
N TRP A 215 -20.40 21.51 -5.62
CA TRP A 215 -20.04 21.56 -7.03
C TRP A 215 -18.69 20.91 -7.37
N GLY A 216 -17.63 21.22 -6.60
CA GLY A 216 -16.31 20.63 -6.80
C GLY A 216 -16.29 19.12 -6.58
N ASN A 217 -17.11 18.65 -5.63
CA ASN A 217 -17.25 17.22 -5.34
C ASN A 217 -17.92 16.47 -6.50
N ASN A 218 -18.97 17.04 -7.11
CA ASN A 218 -19.61 16.45 -8.28
C ASN A 218 -18.70 16.48 -9.51
N LEU A 219 -17.91 17.55 -9.66
CA LEU A 219 -16.95 17.69 -10.75
C LEU A 219 -15.84 16.62 -10.65
N LEU A 220 -15.33 16.33 -9.45
CA LEU A 220 -14.37 15.24 -9.26
C LEU A 220 -14.95 13.85 -9.58
N VAL A 221 -16.21 13.59 -9.21
CA VAL A 221 -16.87 12.32 -9.58
C VAL A 221 -17.04 12.22 -11.08
N LEU A 222 -17.54 13.28 -11.73
CA LEU A 222 -17.69 13.34 -13.17
C LEU A 222 -16.33 13.18 -13.88
N TYR A 223 -15.31 13.85 -13.37
CA TYR A 223 -13.94 13.75 -13.87
C TYR A 223 -13.44 12.31 -13.79
N SER A 224 -13.61 11.64 -12.65
CA SER A 224 -13.26 10.22 -12.52
C SER A 224 -13.98 9.35 -13.55
N ILE A 225 -15.29 9.53 -13.74
CA ILE A 225 -16.06 8.73 -14.71
C ILE A 225 -15.57 8.96 -16.14
N LEU A 226 -15.42 10.23 -16.54
CA LEU A 226 -14.98 10.60 -17.88
C LEU A 226 -13.56 10.13 -18.16
N PHE A 227 -12.63 10.29 -17.21
CA PHE A 227 -11.26 9.84 -17.39
C PHE A 227 -11.13 8.31 -17.37
N THR A 228 -11.93 7.60 -16.55
CA THR A 228 -12.00 6.14 -16.61
C THR A 228 -12.54 5.66 -17.95
N ALA A 229 -13.61 6.28 -18.46
CA ALA A 229 -14.16 5.98 -19.79
C ALA A 229 -13.13 6.26 -20.89
N TYR A 230 -12.45 7.41 -20.82
CA TYR A 230 -11.39 7.78 -21.74
C TYR A 230 -10.23 6.78 -21.74
N PHE A 231 -9.69 6.41 -20.57
CA PHE A 231 -8.63 5.40 -20.48
C PHE A 231 -9.08 4.02 -20.97
N THR A 232 -10.32 3.64 -20.71
CA THR A 232 -10.88 2.37 -21.21
C THR A 232 -10.97 2.39 -22.73
N LEU A 233 -11.33 3.53 -23.31
CA LEU A 233 -11.46 3.73 -24.75
C LEU A 233 -10.11 3.69 -25.46
N THR A 234 -9.10 4.38 -24.92
CA THR A 234 -7.74 4.37 -25.47
C THR A 234 -7.03 3.03 -25.25
N ALA A 235 -7.41 2.25 -24.24
CA ALA A 235 -6.92 0.89 -24.02
C ALA A 235 -7.44 -0.13 -25.07
N MET A 236 -8.48 0.21 -25.84
CA MET A 236 -9.04 -0.61 -26.91
C MET A 236 -8.68 -0.02 -28.28
N PRO A 237 -7.59 -0.46 -28.93
CA PRO A 237 -7.06 0.19 -30.12
C PRO A 237 -8.05 0.23 -31.29
N ARG A 238 -8.85 -0.83 -31.47
CA ARG A 238 -9.88 -0.88 -32.52
C ARG A 238 -11.01 0.13 -32.29
N LEU A 239 -11.45 0.29 -31.05
CA LEU A 239 -12.52 1.22 -30.67
C LEU A 239 -12.03 2.67 -30.71
N SER A 240 -10.80 2.91 -30.23
CA SER A 240 -10.14 4.21 -30.31
C SER A 240 -10.00 4.70 -31.75
N GLN A 241 -9.61 3.80 -32.67
CA GLN A 241 -9.51 4.11 -34.10
C GLN A 241 -10.89 4.37 -34.72
N ALA A 242 -11.91 3.57 -34.39
CA ALA A 242 -13.26 3.75 -34.91
C ALA A 242 -13.92 5.08 -34.47
N LEU A 243 -13.61 5.55 -33.27
CA LEU A 243 -14.14 6.80 -32.71
C LEU A 243 -13.25 8.02 -32.95
N GLY A 244 -12.09 7.85 -33.60
CA GLY A 244 -11.13 8.93 -33.83
C GLY A 244 -10.57 9.53 -32.55
N ALA A 245 -10.55 8.77 -31.44
CA ALA A 245 -10.05 9.26 -30.17
C ALA A 245 -8.51 9.25 -30.17
N CYS A 246 -7.91 10.43 -30.05
CA CYS A 246 -6.47 10.59 -29.93
C CYS A 246 -6.03 10.53 -28.46
N PRO A 247 -4.88 9.91 -28.16
CA PRO A 247 -4.28 9.99 -26.84
C PRO A 247 -3.84 11.43 -26.54
N ILE A 248 -4.51 12.06 -25.58
CA ILE A 248 -4.17 13.35 -24.94
C ILE A 248 -2.77 13.25 -24.30
N CYS A 249 -2.50 12.08 -23.76
CA CYS A 249 -1.28 11.54 -23.16
C CYS A 249 -1.39 10.00 -23.33
#